data_AF-A0A8B7J2G0-F1
#
_entry.id   AF-A0A8B7J2G0-F1
#
_cell.length_a   1.000
_cell.length_b   1.000
_cell.length_c   1.000
_cell.angle_alpha   90.00
_cell.angle_beta   90.00
_cell.angle_gamma   90.00
#
_symmetry.space_group_name_H-M   'P 1'
#
loop_
_entity.id
_entity.type
_entity.pdbx_description
1 polymer ?
#
loop_
_entity_poly.entity_id
_entity_poly.type
_entity_poly.pdbx_seq_one_letter_code
_entity_poly.pdbx_strand_id
1 'polypeptide(L)'
;MTIDNYDNSKQDSSKYEVSGTGDGRNGDGGLPLVQCVARARIPTTQGPDIFLHLYSNNRDNKEHLAIVFGEDIRSRSLFRRRQCETQQDRMIRGAYIGKLYPGRTVADEDDRLGLALEFDDSTGELLASKATTWDAHNDTLVRIHSECYTGENAWSARCDCGEQFDRAGRLIACDHEPTSNIKGGNGHGVIVYLRQEGRGIGLGEKLKAYNLQDLGADTVQANLMLKHPVDARDFSLGKAILLDLGIGNVRLL
;
A
#
# COMPACT_ATOMS: atom_id res chain seq x y z
N MET A 1 -22.23 -70.92 8.55
CA MET A 1 -20.85 -71.11 8.06
C MET A 1 -20.24 -69.72 7.95
N THR A 2 -19.69 -69.21 9.06
CA THR A 2 -18.24 -69.16 9.36
C THR A 2 -17.46 -68.40 8.28
N ILE A 3 -16.65 -67.38 8.54
CA ILE A 3 -16.05 -66.80 9.74
C ILE A 3 -15.47 -65.43 9.27
N ASP A 4 -15.61 -64.37 10.08
CA ASP A 4 -14.58 -63.43 10.57
C ASP A 4 -13.27 -63.26 9.77
N ASN A 5 -12.47 -62.20 9.79
CA ASN A 5 -12.37 -60.88 10.43
C ASN A 5 -10.99 -60.36 9.93
N TYR A 6 -10.79 -59.05 9.77
CA TYR A 6 -9.81 -58.26 10.55
C TYR A 6 -9.46 -56.92 9.88
N ASP A 7 -9.71 -55.90 10.67
CA ASP A 7 -9.32 -54.50 10.61
C ASP A 7 -7.82 -54.34 10.95
N ASN A 8 -7.10 -53.42 10.29
CA ASN A 8 -6.40 -52.37 11.04
C ASN A 8 -5.70 -51.31 10.18
N SER A 9 -6.04 -50.08 10.53
CA SER A 9 -5.24 -48.85 10.55
C SER A 9 -3.71 -48.95 10.43
N LYS A 10 -3.09 -47.98 9.73
CA LYS A 10 -2.19 -46.96 10.33
C LYS A 10 -1.59 -45.99 9.30
N GLN A 11 -1.46 -44.75 9.77
CA GLN A 11 -0.66 -43.62 9.26
C GLN A 11 0.79 -44.02 8.92
N ASP A 12 1.44 -43.33 7.97
CA ASP A 12 2.46 -42.34 8.31
C ASP A 12 2.91 -41.50 7.10
N SER A 13 3.37 -40.32 7.47
CA SER A 13 3.86 -39.15 6.77
C SER A 13 5.28 -39.28 6.19
N SER A 14 5.59 -38.30 5.33
CA SER A 14 6.91 -37.83 4.90
C SER A 14 7.67 -38.62 3.84
N LYS A 15 7.93 -37.96 2.70
CA LYS A 15 9.30 -37.53 2.33
C LYS A 15 9.29 -36.62 1.11
N TYR A 16 9.92 -35.46 1.29
CA TYR A 16 10.44 -34.58 0.26
C TYR A 16 11.47 -35.32 -0.60
N GLU A 17 11.43 -35.11 -1.92
CA GLU A 17 12.63 -35.13 -2.76
C GLU A 17 12.45 -34.15 -3.93
N VAL A 18 13.47 -33.30 -4.11
CA VAL A 18 13.60 -32.24 -5.12
C VAL A 18 14.63 -32.69 -6.15
N SER A 19 14.28 -32.66 -7.44
CA SER A 19 15.14 -32.40 -8.61
C SER A 19 14.25 -32.52 -9.86
N GLY A 20 14.29 -31.71 -10.93
CA GLY A 20 15.13 -30.63 -11.41
C GLY A 20 14.97 -30.59 -12.95
N THR A 21 15.27 -29.44 -13.58
CA THR A 21 15.22 -29.11 -15.04
C THR A 21 13.84 -28.63 -15.52
N GLY A 22 13.63 -27.44 -16.10
CA GLY A 22 14.51 -26.37 -16.56
C GLY A 22 13.92 -25.82 -17.87
N ASP A 23 13.10 -24.77 -17.82
CA ASP A 23 12.80 -23.95 -19.01
C ASP A 23 12.82 -22.45 -18.65
N GLY A 24 13.55 -21.69 -19.46
CA GLY A 24 14.11 -20.38 -19.17
C GLY A 24 13.18 -19.21 -19.51
N ARG A 25 12.49 -18.69 -18.48
CA ARG A 25 12.01 -17.30 -18.45
C ARG A 25 12.33 -16.66 -17.09
N ASN A 26 13.50 -16.04 -17.00
CA ASN A 26 13.87 -15.22 -15.85
C ASN A 26 13.09 -13.89 -15.89
N GLY A 27 12.13 -13.73 -14.98
CA GLY A 27 11.33 -12.50 -14.84
C GLY A 27 10.50 -12.35 -13.56
N ASP A 28 10.52 -13.31 -12.63
CA ASP A 28 9.78 -13.18 -11.36
C ASP A 28 10.77 -13.33 -10.18
N GLY A 29 11.57 -12.28 -9.96
CA GLY A 29 12.11 -12.06 -8.62
C GLY A 29 10.91 -11.70 -7.75
N GLY A 30 10.51 -12.60 -6.84
CA GLY A 30 9.24 -12.54 -6.13
C GLY A 30 8.92 -11.18 -5.48
N LEU A 31 7.66 -11.02 -5.07
CA LEU A 31 7.14 -9.77 -4.50
C LEU A 31 8.09 -9.18 -3.44
N PRO A 32 8.39 -7.87 -3.53
CA PRO A 32 9.26 -7.23 -2.55
C PRO A 32 8.63 -7.30 -1.16
N LEU A 33 9.48 -7.44 -0.16
CA LEU A 33 9.07 -7.37 1.23
C LEU A 33 8.90 -5.89 1.59
N VAL A 34 7.72 -5.54 2.09
CA VAL A 34 7.41 -4.19 2.57
C VAL A 34 7.01 -4.25 4.04
N GLN A 35 7.33 -3.21 4.78
CA GLN A 35 6.94 -3.07 6.18
C GLN A 35 6.48 -1.64 6.44
N CYS A 36 5.27 -1.49 6.97
CA CYS A 36 4.78 -0.21 7.43
C CYS A 36 5.49 0.16 8.74
N VAL A 37 6.33 1.18 8.67
CA VAL A 37 7.19 1.65 9.75
C VAL A 37 6.40 2.54 10.71
N ALA A 38 5.58 3.43 10.17
CA ALA A 38 4.80 4.38 10.95
C ALA A 38 3.46 4.72 10.26
N ARG A 39 2.47 5.07 11.08
CA ARG A 39 1.21 5.66 10.63
C ARG A 39 0.90 6.93 11.41
N ALA A 40 0.37 7.94 10.73
CA ALA A 40 -0.16 9.13 11.38
C ALA A 40 -1.49 9.56 10.77
N ARG A 41 -2.43 9.99 11.61
CA ARG A 41 -3.66 10.67 11.19
C ARG A 41 -3.31 12.09 10.76
N ILE A 42 -3.72 12.47 9.55
CA ILE A 42 -3.64 13.84 9.06
C ILE A 42 -5.09 14.37 8.96
N PRO A 43 -5.48 15.31 9.84
CA PRO A 43 -6.78 15.95 9.73
C PRO A 43 -6.87 16.73 8.41
N THR A 44 -7.97 16.55 7.68
CA THR A 44 -8.28 17.34 6.48
C THR A 44 -9.19 18.50 6.85
N THR A 45 -9.16 19.58 6.07
CA THR A 45 -10.08 20.72 6.25
C THR A 45 -11.49 20.41 5.76
N GLN A 46 -11.61 19.51 4.79
CA GLN A 46 -12.84 19.02 4.20
C GLN A 46 -12.65 17.55 3.82
N GLY A 47 -13.68 16.73 4.06
CA GLY A 47 -13.67 15.30 3.73
C GLY A 47 -13.29 14.39 4.91
N PRO A 48 -13.01 13.10 4.64
CA PRO A 48 -12.65 12.15 5.69
C PRO A 48 -11.25 12.43 6.25
N ASP A 49 -10.99 11.87 7.43
CA ASP A 49 -9.63 11.77 7.95
C ASP A 49 -8.79 10.91 7.02
N ILE A 50 -7.56 11.36 6.75
CA ILE A 50 -6.58 10.55 6.02
C ILE A 50 -5.50 10.03 6.99
N PHE A 51 -4.95 8.87 6.66
CA PHE A 51 -3.89 8.23 7.41
C PHE A 51 -2.72 7.96 6.48
N LEU A 52 -1.58 8.59 6.77
CA LEU A 52 -0.34 8.31 6.06
C LEU A 52 0.31 7.08 6.66
N HIS A 53 0.57 6.08 5.82
CA HIS A 53 1.34 4.90 6.16
C HIS A 53 2.68 4.96 5.44
N LEU A 54 3.77 4.98 6.20
CA LEU A 54 5.13 5.02 5.67
C LEU A 54 5.69 3.60 5.60
N TYR A 55 6.14 3.19 4.42
CA TYR A 55 6.66 1.85 4.13
C TYR A 55 8.14 1.87 3.84
N SER A 56 8.89 0.98 4.49
CA SER A 56 10.21 0.56 4.05
C SER A 56 10.11 -0.70 3.20
N ASN A 57 11.15 -1.01 2.43
CA ASN A 57 11.18 -2.17 1.55
C ASN A 57 12.60 -2.74 1.37
N ASN A 58 12.71 -3.91 0.74
CA ASN A 58 14.00 -4.57 0.45
C ASN A 58 14.46 -4.46 -1.02
N ARG A 59 13.77 -3.65 -1.83
CA ARG A 59 14.01 -3.49 -3.27
C ARG A 59 14.83 -2.25 -3.58
N ASP A 60 14.59 -1.18 -2.84
CA ASP A 60 15.36 0.06 -2.89
C ASP A 60 15.55 0.65 -1.48
N ASN A 61 16.26 1.78 -1.40
CA ASN A 61 16.53 2.48 -0.14
C ASN A 61 15.55 3.63 0.13
N LYS A 62 14.38 3.62 -0.53
CA LYS A 62 13.40 4.69 -0.42
C LYS A 62 12.24 4.26 0.47
N GLU A 63 11.69 5.23 1.18
CA GLU A 63 10.41 5.04 1.85
C GLU A 63 9.28 5.32 0.86
N HIS A 64 8.19 4.57 0.94
CA HIS A 64 7.00 4.81 0.12
C HIS A 64 5.80 5.10 1.02
N LEU A 65 4.78 5.73 0.45
CA LEU A 65 3.61 6.14 1.22
C LEU A 65 2.37 5.44 0.71
N ALA A 66 1.48 5.09 1.63
CA ALA A 66 0.07 4.87 1.32
C ALA A 66 -0.75 5.94 2.04
N ILE A 67 -1.48 6.73 1.26
CA ILE A 67 -2.42 7.73 1.75
C ILE A 67 -3.78 7.05 1.81
N VAL A 68 -4.17 6.65 3.01
CA VAL A 68 -5.39 5.90 3.26
C VAL A 68 -6.50 6.84 3.69
N PHE A 69 -7.67 6.72 3.06
CA PHE A 69 -8.88 7.45 3.42
C PHE A 69 -9.79 6.48 4.16
N GLY A 70 -10.21 6.85 5.38
CA GLY A 70 -10.91 5.94 6.29
C GLY A 70 -9.99 5.28 7.33
N GLU A 71 -10.58 4.74 8.39
CA GLU A 71 -9.84 4.17 9.55
C GLU A 71 -9.75 2.63 9.53
N ASP A 72 -10.53 2.01 8.65
CA ASP A 72 -10.75 0.57 8.53
C ASP A 72 -9.72 -0.13 7.65
N ILE A 73 -9.04 0.56 6.74
CA ILE A 73 -7.89 0.01 6.02
C ILE A 73 -6.65 0.04 6.93
N ARG A 74 -6.17 -1.14 7.31
CA ARG A 74 -5.08 -1.30 8.29
C ARG A 74 -3.97 -2.19 7.76
N SER A 75 -2.73 -1.69 7.86
CA SER A 75 -1.52 -2.44 7.55
C SER A 75 -1.33 -3.62 8.51
N ARG A 76 -1.17 -4.83 7.96
CA ARG A 76 -0.86 -6.06 8.70
C ARG A 76 0.48 -5.93 9.43
N SER A 77 1.52 -5.51 8.72
CA SER A 77 2.86 -5.34 9.29
C SER A 77 2.92 -4.24 10.38
N LEU A 78 2.08 -3.20 10.25
CA LEU A 78 1.92 -2.21 11.31
C LEU A 78 1.18 -2.82 12.50
N PHE A 79 -0.04 -3.33 12.33
CA PHE A 79 -0.85 -3.66 13.51
C PHE A 79 -0.41 -4.91 14.26
N ARG A 80 0.36 -5.81 13.63
CA ARG A 80 0.94 -7.00 14.27
C ARG A 80 1.65 -6.63 15.58
N ARG A 81 1.31 -7.34 16.66
CA ARG A 81 1.96 -7.21 17.97
C ARG A 81 3.39 -7.73 17.87
N ARG A 82 4.35 -6.98 18.43
CA ARG A 82 5.76 -7.37 18.45
C ARG A 82 6.15 -7.85 19.85
N GLN A 83 7.14 -8.72 19.92
CA GLN A 83 7.67 -9.18 21.20
C GLN A 83 8.25 -8.00 21.99
N CYS A 84 7.93 -7.90 23.27
CA CYS A 84 8.36 -6.84 24.18
C CYS A 84 7.89 -5.41 23.81
N GLU A 85 6.92 -5.27 22.91
CA GLU A 85 6.34 -3.98 22.53
C GLU A 85 5.31 -3.50 23.55
N THR A 86 5.45 -2.27 24.03
CA THR A 86 4.49 -1.66 24.96
C THR A 86 3.32 -1.02 24.22
N GLN A 87 2.22 -0.75 24.92
CA GLN A 87 1.10 0.03 24.37
C GLN A 87 1.54 1.44 23.95
N GLN A 88 2.53 2.03 24.63
CA GLN A 88 3.10 3.31 24.25
C GLN A 88 3.87 3.23 22.92
N ASP A 89 4.68 2.19 22.72
CA ASP A 89 5.41 1.97 21.45
C ASP A 89 4.44 1.82 20.27
N ARG A 90 3.32 1.11 20.49
CA ARG A 90 2.24 0.96 19.49
C ARG A 90 1.62 2.31 19.14
N MET A 91 1.31 3.14 20.14
CA MET A 91 0.81 4.49 19.90
C MET A 91 1.81 5.36 19.13
N ILE A 92 3.10 5.31 19.50
CA ILE A 92 4.19 6.10 18.87
C ILE A 92 4.29 5.80 17.37
N ARG A 93 4.25 4.53 16.99
CA ARG A 93 4.34 4.14 15.58
C ARG A 93 2.98 4.14 14.84
N GLY A 94 1.89 4.46 15.52
CA GLY A 94 0.57 4.60 14.89
C GLY A 94 -0.29 3.34 14.81
N ALA A 95 0.08 2.27 15.52
CA ALA A 95 -0.71 1.04 15.64
C ALA A 95 -1.75 1.15 16.76
N TYR A 96 -2.73 2.04 16.58
CA TYR A 96 -3.84 2.26 17.51
C TYR A 96 -5.18 2.39 16.78
N ILE A 97 -6.27 2.19 17.52
CA ILE A 97 -7.65 2.42 17.05
C ILE A 97 -8.22 3.75 17.55
N GLY A 98 -9.12 4.36 16.80
CA GLY A 98 -9.79 5.60 17.16
C GLY A 98 -8.84 6.80 17.21
N LYS A 99 -9.03 7.71 18.17
CA LYS A 99 -8.28 8.98 18.24
C LYS A 99 -7.37 9.05 19.47
N LEU A 100 -6.11 9.46 19.27
CA LEU A 100 -5.20 9.73 20.40
C LEU A 100 -5.63 11.00 21.14
N TYR A 101 -5.43 11.00 22.45
CA TYR A 101 -5.63 12.14 23.34
C TYR A 101 -4.60 12.12 24.48
N PRO A 102 -4.29 13.28 25.08
CA PRO A 102 -3.36 13.34 26.21
C PRO A 102 -3.78 12.41 27.35
N GLY A 103 -2.84 11.60 27.84
CA GLY A 103 -3.08 10.64 28.92
C GLY A 103 -3.64 9.28 28.48
N ARG A 104 -3.80 9.02 27.18
CA ARG A 104 -4.16 7.68 26.67
C ARG A 104 -3.04 6.68 26.98
N THR A 105 -3.41 5.49 27.44
CA THR A 105 -2.48 4.42 27.85
C THR A 105 -2.64 3.12 27.06
N VAL A 106 -3.78 2.94 26.38
CA VAL A 106 -4.12 1.73 25.62
C VAL A 106 -4.28 2.09 24.14
N ALA A 107 -3.53 1.41 23.27
CA ALA A 107 -3.56 1.60 21.82
C ALA A 107 -4.69 0.80 21.15
N ASP A 108 -4.98 -0.39 21.69
CA ASP A 108 -5.84 -1.39 21.07
C ASP A 108 -7.34 -1.15 21.31
N GLU A 109 -7.70 -0.21 22.19
CA GLU A 109 -9.09 0.10 22.59
C GLU A 109 -9.37 1.61 22.55
N ASP A 110 -10.57 1.99 22.13
CA ASP A 110 -11.13 3.34 22.26
C ASP A 110 -12.52 3.26 22.91
N ASP A 111 -12.57 3.41 24.24
CA ASP A 111 -13.79 3.34 25.05
C ASP A 111 -14.86 4.33 24.62
N ARG A 112 -14.47 5.49 24.07
CA ARG A 112 -15.41 6.55 23.68
C ARG A 112 -16.21 6.15 22.46
N LEU A 113 -15.60 5.35 21.58
CA LEU A 113 -16.21 4.82 20.38
C LEU A 113 -16.67 3.37 20.54
N GLY A 114 -16.37 2.73 21.68
CA GLY A 114 -16.66 1.31 21.91
C GLY A 114 -15.90 0.39 20.95
N LEU A 115 -14.69 0.79 20.55
CA LEU A 115 -13.88 0.07 19.57
C LEU A 115 -12.77 -0.72 20.28
N ALA A 116 -12.56 -1.97 19.86
CA ALA A 116 -11.47 -2.80 20.33
C ALA A 116 -10.88 -3.61 19.18
N LEU A 117 -9.55 -3.76 19.19
CA LEU A 117 -8.82 -4.62 18.27
C LEU A 117 -8.66 -6.02 18.87
N GLU A 118 -8.91 -7.04 18.06
CA GLU A 118 -8.70 -8.44 18.43
C GLU A 118 -7.44 -8.97 17.74
N PHE A 119 -6.70 -9.84 18.42
CA PHE A 119 -5.44 -10.38 17.92
C PHE A 119 -5.40 -11.89 18.11
N ASP A 120 -4.69 -12.57 17.21
CA ASP A 120 -4.32 -13.96 17.39
C ASP A 120 -3.16 -14.02 18.39
N ASP A 121 -3.36 -14.67 19.54
CA ASP A 121 -2.37 -14.71 20.61
C ASP A 121 -1.10 -15.50 20.23
N SER A 122 -1.18 -16.39 19.24
CA SER A 122 -0.06 -17.24 18.82
C SER A 122 0.86 -16.54 17.81
N THR A 123 0.29 -15.73 16.92
CA THR A 123 1.01 -15.05 15.83
C THR A 123 1.18 -13.55 16.06
N GLY A 124 0.38 -12.97 16.97
CA GLY A 124 0.28 -11.53 17.19
C GLY A 124 -0.41 -10.78 16.04
N GLU A 125 -0.97 -11.48 15.06
CA GLU A 125 -1.65 -10.86 13.92
C GLU A 125 -2.99 -10.25 14.33
N LEU A 126 -3.32 -9.12 13.71
CA LEU A 126 -4.62 -8.50 13.90
C LEU A 126 -5.70 -9.41 13.31
N LEU A 127 -6.66 -9.81 14.13
CA LEU A 127 -7.82 -10.55 13.69
C LEU A 127 -8.73 -9.61 12.91
N ALA A 128 -9.10 -10.12 11.75
CA ALA A 128 -9.86 -9.39 10.79
C ALA A 128 -11.34 -9.34 11.23
N SER A 129 -11.82 -8.21 11.78
CA SER A 129 -13.25 -8.07 12.15
C SER A 129 -14.10 -7.78 10.91
N LYS A 130 -15.31 -8.34 10.75
CA LYS A 130 -16.20 -8.03 9.60
C LYS A 130 -16.54 -6.53 9.45
N ALA A 131 -16.39 -5.73 10.51
CA ALA A 131 -16.60 -4.29 10.48
C ALA A 131 -15.38 -3.50 9.97
N THR A 132 -14.20 -4.12 9.92
CA THR A 132 -12.91 -3.50 9.55
C THR A 132 -12.13 -4.34 8.52
N THR A 133 -12.69 -5.49 8.17
CA THR A 133 -12.12 -6.48 7.26
C THR A 133 -13.08 -6.61 6.12
N TRP A 134 -12.51 -6.22 5.01
CA TRP A 134 -13.11 -6.18 3.72
C TRP A 134 -13.71 -7.55 3.34
N ASP A 135 -14.99 -7.54 2.93
CA ASP A 135 -15.65 -8.67 2.28
C ASP A 135 -15.55 -8.54 0.76
N ALA A 136 -15.74 -9.64 0.03
CA ALA A 136 -15.64 -9.70 -1.42
C ALA A 136 -16.58 -8.75 -2.20
N HIS A 137 -17.42 -7.96 -1.51
CA HIS A 137 -18.51 -7.21 -2.10
C HIS A 137 -18.26 -5.68 -2.22
N ASN A 138 -17.15 -5.12 -1.72
CA ASN A 138 -16.98 -3.66 -1.60
C ASN A 138 -15.71 -3.04 -2.23
N ASP A 139 -15.49 -3.13 -3.56
CA ASP A 139 -14.17 -2.82 -4.17
C ASP A 139 -13.52 -1.50 -3.69
N THR A 140 -12.29 -1.60 -3.17
CA THR A 140 -11.54 -0.43 -2.69
C THR A 140 -11.08 0.42 -3.86
N LEU A 141 -11.35 1.72 -3.82
CA LEU A 141 -10.86 2.66 -4.82
C LEU A 141 -9.37 2.90 -4.60
N VAL A 142 -8.55 2.57 -5.59
CA VAL A 142 -7.08 2.63 -5.50
C VAL A 142 -6.52 3.51 -6.60
N ARG A 143 -5.55 4.34 -6.23
CA ARG A 143 -4.65 5.02 -7.17
C ARG A 143 -3.22 4.58 -6.91
N ILE A 144 -2.51 4.11 -7.94
CA ILE A 144 -1.06 3.97 -7.89
C ILE A 144 -0.45 5.22 -8.51
N HIS A 145 0.26 6.00 -7.71
CA HIS A 145 0.80 7.29 -8.10
C HIS A 145 2.33 7.26 -8.04
N SER A 146 2.98 7.55 -9.17
CA SER A 146 4.43 7.79 -9.20
C SER A 146 4.68 9.26 -8.84
N GLU A 147 5.53 9.51 -7.85
CA GLU A 147 6.00 10.83 -7.46
C GLU A 147 6.38 11.70 -8.67
N CYS A 148 5.85 12.92 -8.69
CA CYS A 148 6.20 13.97 -9.63
C CYS A 148 6.28 15.31 -8.89
N TYR A 149 7.44 15.58 -8.30
CA TYR A 149 7.72 16.76 -7.51
C TYR A 149 7.31 18.06 -8.21
N THR A 150 7.68 18.21 -9.49
CA THR A 150 7.39 19.43 -10.26
C THR A 150 5.89 19.64 -10.48
N GLY A 151 5.14 18.57 -10.75
CA GLY A 151 3.70 18.65 -10.98
C GLY A 151 2.92 18.87 -9.69
N GLU A 152 3.33 18.20 -8.62
CA GLU A 152 2.61 18.18 -7.34
C GLU A 152 2.94 19.38 -6.45
N ASN A 153 4.19 19.83 -6.43
CA ASN A 153 4.68 20.81 -5.46
C ASN A 153 5.15 22.14 -6.10
N ALA A 154 5.37 22.17 -7.42
CA ALA A 154 5.88 23.36 -8.11
C ALA A 154 4.91 23.89 -9.20
N TRP A 155 3.65 23.45 -9.19
CA TRP A 155 2.59 23.90 -10.10
C TRP A 155 2.99 23.84 -11.58
N SER A 156 3.81 22.85 -11.96
CA SER A 156 4.33 22.76 -13.31
C SER A 156 3.22 22.49 -14.32
N ALA A 157 3.13 23.34 -15.35
CA ALA A 157 2.25 23.14 -16.51
C ALA A 157 2.84 22.17 -17.56
N ARG A 158 4.03 21.59 -17.31
CA ARG A 158 4.67 20.64 -18.24
C ARG A 158 4.05 19.24 -18.19
N CYS A 159 3.29 18.94 -17.14
CA CYS A 159 2.61 17.67 -16.95
C CYS A 159 1.33 17.87 -16.13
N ASP A 160 0.41 16.93 -16.22
CA ASP A 160 -0.85 16.90 -15.47
C ASP A 160 -0.76 16.11 -14.16
N CYS A 161 0.44 15.67 -13.74
CA CYS A 161 0.63 14.81 -12.55
C CYS A 161 0.01 15.39 -11.27
N GLY A 162 0.10 16.71 -11.06
CA GLY A 162 -0.48 17.37 -9.89
C GLY A 162 -2.01 17.34 -9.91
N GLU A 163 -2.61 17.61 -11.07
CA GLU A 163 -4.07 17.52 -11.27
C GLU A 163 -4.56 16.07 -11.09
N GLN A 164 -3.84 15.09 -11.63
CA GLN A 164 -4.17 13.68 -11.46
C GLN A 164 -4.11 13.25 -9.99
N PHE A 165 -3.12 13.72 -9.23
CA PHE A 165 -2.98 13.42 -7.80
C PHE A 165 -4.14 14.01 -6.98
N ASP A 166 -4.44 15.29 -7.20
CA ASP A 166 -5.55 16.01 -6.55
C ASP A 166 -6.92 15.39 -6.90
N ARG A 167 -7.14 15.07 -8.19
CA ARG A 167 -8.36 14.40 -8.65
C ARG A 167 -8.54 13.01 -8.03
N ALA A 168 -7.46 12.24 -7.87
CA ALA A 168 -7.53 10.94 -7.20
C ALA A 168 -8.00 11.07 -5.74
N GLY A 169 -7.47 12.04 -5.00
CA GLY A 169 -7.92 12.34 -3.63
C GLY A 169 -9.39 12.74 -3.57
N ARG A 170 -9.84 13.60 -4.50
CA ARG A 170 -11.25 14.00 -4.60
C ARG A 170 -12.18 12.84 -4.92
N LEU A 171 -11.80 11.98 -5.88
CA LEU A 171 -12.57 10.80 -6.25
C LEU A 171 -12.71 9.82 -5.10
N ILE A 172 -11.65 9.62 -4.30
CA ILE A 172 -11.73 8.78 -3.11
C ILE A 172 -12.65 9.41 -2.06
N ALA A 173 -12.60 10.73 -1.88
CA ALA A 173 -13.39 11.43 -0.88
C ALA A 173 -14.90 11.54 -1.22
N CYS A 174 -15.30 11.61 -2.49
CA CYS A 174 -16.69 11.79 -2.89
C CYS A 174 -17.43 10.46 -3.17
N ASP A 175 -18.76 10.51 -3.27
CA ASP A 175 -19.58 9.39 -3.77
C ASP A 175 -19.52 9.25 -5.28
N HIS A 176 -19.39 10.38 -5.99
CA HIS A 176 -19.48 10.44 -7.43
C HIS A 176 -18.87 11.74 -7.96
N GLU A 177 -18.15 11.67 -9.08
CA GLU A 177 -17.66 12.86 -9.79
C GLU A 177 -18.64 13.29 -10.90
N PRO A 178 -19.27 14.47 -10.80
CA PRO A 178 -20.31 14.89 -11.74
C PRO A 178 -19.85 15.02 -13.19
N THR A 179 -18.58 15.37 -13.41
CA THR A 179 -18.04 15.66 -14.76
C THR A 179 -17.72 14.40 -15.56
N SER A 180 -17.27 13.33 -14.92
CA SER A 180 -16.85 12.08 -15.58
C SER A 180 -17.81 10.92 -15.36
N ASN A 181 -18.78 11.08 -14.46
CA ASN A 181 -19.67 10.03 -13.99
C ASN A 181 -18.95 8.82 -13.35
N ILE A 182 -17.74 9.04 -12.82
CA ILE A 182 -17.00 8.03 -12.06
C ILE A 182 -17.57 7.96 -10.65
N LYS A 183 -17.97 6.76 -10.22
CA LYS A 183 -18.29 6.48 -8.82
C LYS A 183 -17.05 6.70 -7.95
N GLY A 184 -17.16 7.50 -6.90
CA GLY A 184 -16.09 7.76 -5.95
C GLY A 184 -15.96 6.70 -4.87
N GLY A 185 -15.14 6.98 -3.86
CA GLY A 185 -14.81 6.07 -2.76
C GLY A 185 -15.65 6.26 -1.50
N ASN A 186 -16.52 7.27 -1.42
CA ASN A 186 -17.27 7.63 -0.20
C ASN A 186 -16.38 7.85 1.04
N GLY A 187 -15.20 8.40 0.81
CA GLY A 187 -14.19 8.60 1.84
C GLY A 187 -13.41 7.34 2.22
N HIS A 188 -13.54 6.26 1.43
CA HIS A 188 -12.82 5.02 1.59
C HIS A 188 -11.99 4.71 0.34
N GLY A 189 -10.67 4.54 0.51
CA GLY A 189 -9.76 4.24 -0.58
C GLY A 189 -8.30 4.51 -0.24
N VAL A 190 -7.41 4.27 -1.20
CA VAL A 190 -5.98 4.46 -0.99
C VAL A 190 -5.28 5.03 -2.22
N ILE A 191 -4.36 5.97 -1.98
CA ILE A 191 -3.36 6.38 -2.96
C ILE A 191 -2.02 5.78 -2.52
N VAL A 192 -1.51 4.81 -3.27
CA VAL A 192 -0.15 4.31 -3.09
C VAL A 192 0.80 5.24 -3.83
N TYR A 193 1.55 6.03 -3.06
CA TYR A 193 2.49 7.01 -3.54
C TYR A 193 3.91 6.43 -3.55
N LEU A 194 4.35 6.04 -4.75
CA LEU A 194 5.66 5.44 -4.99
C LEU A 194 6.67 6.55 -5.33
N ARG A 195 7.76 6.62 -4.58
CA ARG A 195 8.83 7.62 -4.74
C ARG A 195 9.78 7.28 -5.88
N GLN A 196 9.23 7.25 -7.09
CA GLN A 196 9.89 6.88 -8.33
C GLN A 196 9.83 8.01 -9.37
N GLU A 197 10.32 9.18 -8.94
CA GLU A 197 10.41 10.39 -9.75
C GLU A 197 11.02 10.17 -11.14
N GLY A 198 10.51 10.90 -12.13
CA GLY A 198 11.02 10.89 -13.49
C GLY A 198 10.88 9.52 -14.19
N ARG A 199 9.89 8.70 -13.82
CA ARG A 199 9.78 7.30 -14.26
C ARG A 199 10.98 6.45 -13.82
N GLY A 200 11.49 6.71 -12.62
CA GLY A 200 12.57 5.96 -11.99
C GLY A 200 13.98 6.53 -12.21
N ILE A 201 14.15 7.53 -13.08
CA ILE A 201 15.47 8.16 -13.32
C ILE A 201 15.85 9.21 -12.25
N GLY A 202 14.87 9.69 -11.48
CA GLY A 202 15.05 10.71 -10.45
C GLY A 202 14.90 12.16 -10.95
N LEU A 203 14.79 13.09 -9.99
CA LEU A 203 14.48 14.50 -10.26
C LEU A 203 15.57 15.20 -11.07
N GLY A 204 16.84 14.99 -10.72
CA GLY A 204 17.96 15.68 -11.39
C GLY A 204 18.03 15.37 -12.88
N GLU A 205 17.89 14.10 -13.25
CA GLU A 205 17.87 13.65 -14.63
C GLU A 205 16.62 14.14 -15.39
N LYS A 206 15.46 14.15 -14.74
CA LYS A 206 14.24 14.76 -15.29
C LYS A 206 14.44 16.24 -15.62
N LEU A 207 15.08 17.01 -14.75
CA LEU A 207 15.36 18.43 -15.01
C LEU A 207 16.35 18.63 -16.17
N LYS A 208 17.35 17.75 -16.32
CA LYS A 208 18.23 17.77 -17.50
C LYS A 208 17.45 17.48 -18.79
N ALA A 209 16.55 16.51 -18.76
CA ALA A 209 15.69 16.20 -19.90
C ALA A 209 14.81 17.40 -20.30
N TYR A 210 14.28 18.14 -19.31
CA TYR A 210 13.56 19.40 -19.52
C TYR A 210 14.42 20.46 -20.19
N ASN A 211 15.67 20.64 -19.78
CA ASN A 211 16.58 21.59 -20.44
C ASN A 211 16.84 21.21 -21.89
N LEU A 212 17.03 19.92 -22.20
CA LEU A 212 17.21 19.46 -23.58
C LEU A 212 15.96 19.71 -24.44
N GLN A 213 14.77 19.56 -23.85
CA GLN A 213 13.52 19.87 -24.53
C GLN A 213 13.38 21.36 -24.82
N ASP A 214 13.76 22.23 -23.88
CA ASP A 214 13.77 23.69 -24.09
C ASP A 214 14.82 24.10 -25.15
N LEU A 215 15.86 23.30 -25.34
CA LEU A 215 16.83 23.44 -26.43
C LEU A 215 16.34 22.88 -27.78
N GLY A 216 15.12 22.34 -27.83
CA GLY A 216 14.47 21.89 -29.06
C GLY A 216 14.50 20.38 -29.31
N ALA A 217 15.05 19.58 -28.38
CA ALA A 217 14.96 18.12 -28.50
C ALA A 217 13.53 17.64 -28.20
N ASP A 218 13.02 16.66 -28.95
CA ASP A 218 11.79 16.00 -28.52
C ASP A 218 12.03 15.11 -27.27
N THR A 219 10.96 14.63 -26.66
CA THR A 219 11.04 13.80 -25.44
C THR A 219 11.85 12.51 -25.65
N VAL A 220 11.80 11.91 -26.84
CA VAL A 220 12.54 10.68 -27.15
C VAL A 220 14.03 11.01 -27.31
N GLN A 221 14.35 12.06 -28.07
CA GLN A 221 15.71 12.55 -28.28
C GLN A 221 16.39 12.92 -26.97
N ALA A 222 15.70 13.66 -26.09
CA ALA A 222 16.25 14.04 -24.78
C ALA A 222 16.60 12.80 -23.93
N ASN A 223 15.74 11.77 -23.91
CA ASN A 223 16.01 10.53 -23.18
C ASN A 223 17.14 9.72 -23.82
N LEU A 224 17.23 9.67 -25.15
CA LEU A 224 18.34 9.02 -25.86
C LEU A 224 19.68 9.71 -25.58
N MET A 225 19.70 11.04 -25.58
CA MET A 225 20.89 11.84 -25.25
C MET A 225 21.39 11.57 -23.83
N LEU A 226 20.47 11.39 -22.89
CA LEU A 226 20.79 11.09 -21.49
C LEU A 226 20.94 9.59 -21.19
N LYS A 227 20.78 8.71 -22.20
CA LYS A 227 20.86 7.24 -22.09
C LYS A 227 19.88 6.67 -21.06
N HIS A 228 18.70 7.27 -20.95
CA HIS A 228 17.68 6.81 -20.02
C HIS A 228 16.84 5.67 -20.61
N PRO A 229 16.41 4.71 -19.77
CA PRO A 229 15.34 3.79 -20.16
C PRO A 229 14.02 4.57 -20.37
N VAL A 230 13.14 4.05 -21.23
CA VAL A 230 11.83 4.67 -21.51
C VAL A 230 10.95 4.72 -20.25
N ASP A 231 11.08 3.69 -19.41
CA ASP A 231 10.42 3.56 -18.11
C ASP A 231 11.22 2.60 -17.22
N ALA A 232 11.65 3.05 -16.04
CA ALA A 232 12.38 2.23 -15.06
C ALA A 232 11.56 1.98 -13.79
N ARG A 233 10.24 2.21 -13.84
CA ARG A 233 9.36 2.04 -12.67
C ARG A 233 9.16 0.56 -12.33
N ASP A 234 9.08 0.29 -11.03
CA ASP A 234 8.76 -1.03 -10.49
C ASP A 234 7.47 -0.93 -9.67
N PHE A 235 6.39 -1.48 -10.22
CA PHE A 235 5.08 -1.48 -9.57
C PHE A 235 4.84 -2.66 -8.62
N SER A 236 5.80 -3.59 -8.50
CA SER A 236 5.71 -4.71 -7.55
C SER A 236 5.63 -4.22 -6.10
N LEU A 237 6.28 -3.09 -5.78
CA LEU A 237 6.18 -2.41 -4.49
C LEU A 237 4.75 -1.93 -4.19
N GLY A 238 4.07 -1.38 -5.21
CA GLY A 238 2.68 -0.96 -5.06
C GLY A 238 1.76 -2.14 -4.74
N LYS A 239 1.95 -3.27 -5.43
CA LYS A 239 1.23 -4.52 -5.13
C LYS A 239 1.53 -5.04 -3.72
N ALA A 240 2.79 -5.03 -3.29
CA ALA A 240 3.16 -5.48 -1.95
C ALA A 240 2.54 -4.61 -0.84
N ILE A 241 2.50 -3.29 -1.04
CA ILE A 241 1.84 -2.35 -0.11
C ILE A 241 0.34 -2.63 -0.01
N LEU A 242 -0.36 -2.85 -1.13
CA LEU A 242 -1.80 -3.17 -1.11
C LEU A 242 -2.08 -4.47 -0.36
N LEU A 243 -1.25 -5.50 -0.56
CA LEU A 243 -1.37 -6.77 0.16
C LEU A 243 -1.14 -6.62 1.66
N ASP A 244 -0.16 -5.80 2.06
CA ASP A 244 0.06 -5.50 3.48
C ASP A 244 -1.11 -4.71 4.09
N LEU A 245 -1.75 -3.80 3.33
CA LEU A 245 -2.99 -3.13 3.73
C LEU A 245 -4.22 -4.07 3.76
N GLY A 246 -4.07 -5.34 3.39
CA GLY A 246 -5.15 -6.31 3.35
C GLY A 246 -6.12 -6.14 2.17
N ILE A 247 -5.76 -5.36 1.14
CA ILE A 247 -6.62 -5.08 -0.01
C ILE A 247 -6.49 -6.20 -1.04
N GLY A 248 -7.56 -6.99 -1.20
CA GLY A 248 -7.65 -8.09 -2.15
C GLY A 248 -8.30 -7.71 -3.49
N ASN A 249 -9.39 -6.94 -3.47
CA ASN A 249 -10.07 -6.49 -4.68
C ASN A 249 -9.92 -4.97 -4.83
N VAL A 250 -9.61 -4.57 -6.06
CA VAL A 250 -9.18 -3.21 -6.39
C VAL A 250 -10.05 -2.66 -7.50
N ARG A 251 -10.56 -1.45 -7.29
CA ARG A 251 -11.08 -0.59 -8.34
C ARG A 251 -10.04 0.49 -8.64
N LEU A 252 -9.32 0.34 -9.75
CA LEU A 252 -8.18 1.19 -10.09
C LEU A 252 -8.64 2.50 -10.77
N LEU A 253 -8.05 3.63 -10.36
CA LEU A 253 -8.22 4.98 -10.94
C LEU A 253 -7.19 5.34 -12.02
#